data_AF-A0A8T6GC00-F1
#
_entry.id   AF-A0A8T6GC00-F1
#
_cell.length_a   1.000
_cell.length_b   1.000
_cell.length_c   1.000
_cell.angle_alpha   90.00
_cell.angle_beta   90.00
_cell.angle_gamma   90.00
#
_symmetry.space_group_name_H-M   'P 1'
#
loop_
_entity.id
_entity.type
_entity.pdbx_description
1 polymer ?
#
loop_
_entity_poly.entity_id
_entity_poly.type
_entity_poly.pdbx_seq_one_letter_code
_entity_poly.pdbx_strand_id
1 'polypeptide(L)'
;MTENTLRHLQKRLNDASDTKTKDWWERYLKHVIPFRGVKMAGIRRALHDWLEAEAITVRLTPAAQVGVALELLRQDHAEDKLAGILMLQEALIPAGAVDWQRNLPHSPHYSTTDTSTTGTPATGSVSRRSTRLYGLKASHAPAPYPNGATPATCGDAERQASRSSTSQSMATPTSTAS
;
A
#
# COMPACT_ATOMS: atom_id res chain seq x y z
N MET A 1 -6.02 -2.56 25.71
CA MET A 1 -6.84 -3.37 24.76
C MET A 1 -6.17 -3.58 23.40
N THR A 2 -5.32 -2.67 22.92
CA THR A 2 -4.62 -2.78 21.64
C THR A 2 -3.61 -3.93 21.58
N GLU A 3 -2.99 -4.30 22.70
CA GLU A 3 -1.92 -5.30 22.69
C GLU A 3 -2.37 -6.70 22.20
N ASN A 4 -3.57 -7.15 22.57
CA ASN A 4 -4.05 -8.46 22.13
C ASN A 4 -4.38 -8.49 20.63
N THR A 5 -4.95 -7.41 20.09
CA THR A 5 -5.27 -7.33 18.66
C THR A 5 -4.00 -7.22 17.83
N LEU A 6 -2.99 -6.48 18.27
CA LEU A 6 -1.69 -6.40 17.59
C LEU A 6 -1.00 -7.77 17.48
N ARG A 7 -1.07 -8.59 18.55
CA ARG A 7 -0.50 -9.95 18.52
C ARG A 7 -1.13 -10.82 17.44
N HIS A 8 -2.42 -10.65 17.12
CA HIS A 8 -3.06 -11.37 16.04
C HIS A 8 -2.52 -10.99 14.66
N LEU A 9 -2.25 -9.70 14.40
CA LEU A 9 -1.59 -9.28 13.15
C LEU A 9 -0.16 -9.82 13.09
N GLN A 10 0.62 -9.67 14.17
CA GLN A 10 2.00 -10.15 14.25
C GLN A 10 2.07 -11.66 14.02
N LYS A 11 1.11 -12.43 14.55
CA LYS A 11 0.99 -13.86 14.27
C LYS A 11 0.82 -14.11 12.77
N ARG A 12 -0.12 -13.43 12.11
CA ARG A 12 -0.34 -13.57 10.65
C ARG A 12 0.92 -13.22 9.84
N LEU A 13 1.66 -12.20 10.25
CA LEU A 13 2.93 -11.84 9.61
C LEU A 13 4.01 -12.91 9.82
N ASN A 14 4.12 -13.47 11.03
CA ASN A 14 5.04 -14.57 11.30
C ASN A 14 4.68 -15.83 10.48
N ASP A 15 3.40 -16.17 10.39
CA ASP A 15 2.94 -17.31 9.60
C ASP A 15 3.24 -17.13 8.09
N ALA A 16 3.33 -15.87 7.62
CA ALA A 16 3.65 -15.53 6.22
C ALA A 16 5.15 -15.28 5.97
N SER A 17 6.01 -15.49 6.97
CA SER A 17 7.44 -15.16 6.90
C SER A 17 8.25 -16.19 6.12
N ASP A 18 9.36 -15.73 5.53
CA ASP A 18 10.35 -16.56 4.84
C ASP A 18 11.77 -16.12 5.25
N THR A 19 12.55 -17.07 5.78
CA THR A 19 13.91 -16.82 6.27
C THR A 19 14.83 -16.28 5.17
N LYS A 20 14.69 -16.77 3.93
CA LYS A 20 15.51 -16.29 2.81
C LYS A 20 15.21 -14.82 2.51
N THR A 21 13.94 -14.42 2.55
CA THR A 21 13.50 -13.03 2.38
C THR A 21 13.98 -12.17 3.54
N LYS A 22 13.90 -12.66 4.78
CA LYS A 22 14.44 -11.98 5.97
C LYS A 22 15.94 -11.69 5.82
N ASP A 23 16.75 -12.73 5.59
CA ASP A 23 18.20 -12.62 5.51
C ASP A 23 18.66 -11.70 4.38
N TRP A 24 17.89 -11.65 3.29
CA TRP A 24 18.15 -10.74 2.19
C TRP A 24 17.92 -9.28 2.61
N TRP A 25 16.76 -8.96 3.22
CA TRP A 25 16.44 -7.60 3.64
C TRP A 25 17.35 -7.09 4.74
N GLU A 26 17.64 -7.92 5.74
CA GLU A 26 18.53 -7.53 6.84
C GLU A 26 19.94 -7.23 6.33
N ARG A 27 20.49 -8.05 5.42
CA ARG A 27 21.79 -7.73 4.80
C ARG A 27 21.73 -6.48 3.93
N TYR A 28 20.68 -6.31 3.11
CA TYR A 28 20.52 -5.16 2.22
C TYR A 28 20.51 -3.84 3.00
N LEU A 29 19.81 -3.80 4.13
CA LEU A 29 19.74 -2.62 5.00
C LEU A 29 20.81 -2.63 6.10
N LYS A 30 21.86 -3.45 5.99
CA LYS A 30 22.98 -3.52 6.94
C LYS A 30 22.52 -3.69 8.40
N HIS A 31 21.47 -4.49 8.60
CA HIS A 31 20.92 -4.86 9.90
C HIS A 31 20.45 -3.67 10.76
N VAL A 32 20.11 -2.52 10.16
CA VAL A 32 19.61 -1.34 10.92
C VAL A 32 18.21 -1.53 11.49
N ILE A 33 17.44 -2.50 10.99
CA ILE A 33 16.09 -2.81 11.44
C ILE A 33 15.83 -4.33 11.27
N PRO A 34 15.20 -5.00 12.25
CA PRO A 34 14.88 -6.42 12.13
C PRO A 34 13.72 -6.65 11.14
N PHE A 35 13.78 -7.79 10.44
CA PHE A 35 12.72 -8.24 9.53
C PHE A 35 12.12 -9.57 9.98
N ARG A 36 10.82 -9.74 9.75
CA ARG A 36 10.17 -11.06 9.79
C ARG A 36 10.49 -11.86 8.53
N GLY A 37 10.61 -11.20 7.37
CA GLY A 37 10.80 -11.82 6.06
C GLY A 37 9.52 -11.91 5.25
N VAL A 38 8.59 -10.95 5.38
CA VAL A 38 7.32 -10.95 4.64
C VAL A 38 7.40 -10.00 3.45
N LYS A 39 6.96 -10.44 2.28
CA LYS A 39 6.87 -9.59 1.08
C LYS A 39 5.68 -8.63 1.18
N MET A 40 5.76 -7.47 0.53
CA MET A 40 4.72 -6.43 0.52
C MET A 40 3.29 -6.97 0.30
N ALA A 41 3.10 -7.87 -0.66
CA ALA A 41 1.79 -8.47 -0.93
C ALA A 41 1.25 -9.29 0.27
N GLY A 42 2.13 -9.99 0.98
CA GLY A 42 1.79 -10.71 2.21
C GLY A 42 1.44 -9.78 3.36
N ILE A 43 2.14 -8.64 3.47
CA ILE A 43 1.86 -7.61 4.49
C ILE A 43 0.48 -7.00 4.27
N ARG A 44 0.15 -6.57 3.04
CA ARG A 44 -1.19 -6.05 2.71
C ARG A 44 -2.28 -7.06 3.05
N ARG A 45 -2.15 -8.30 2.57
CA ARG A 45 -3.13 -9.36 2.86
C ARG A 45 -3.32 -9.54 4.37
N ALA A 46 -2.23 -9.71 5.12
CA ALA A 46 -2.31 -9.88 6.58
C ALA A 46 -2.98 -8.68 7.27
N LEU A 47 -2.70 -7.47 6.81
CA LEU A 47 -3.32 -6.23 7.32
C LEU A 47 -4.82 -6.21 7.04
N HIS A 48 -5.26 -6.40 5.79
CA HIS A 48 -6.69 -6.35 5.45
C HIS A 48 -7.47 -7.44 6.18
N ASP A 49 -6.98 -8.69 6.19
CA ASP A 49 -7.62 -9.79 6.89
C ASP A 49 -7.75 -9.51 8.40
N TRP A 50 -6.75 -8.83 8.98
CA TRP A 50 -6.76 -8.47 10.39
C TRP A 50 -7.72 -7.31 10.69
N LEU A 51 -7.74 -6.27 9.85
CA LEU A 51 -8.68 -5.15 10.00
C LEU A 51 -10.13 -5.62 9.96
N GLU A 52 -10.44 -6.56 9.06
CA GLU A 52 -11.76 -7.17 8.93
C GLU A 52 -12.08 -8.06 10.14
N ALA A 53 -11.20 -9.02 10.47
CA ALA A 53 -11.44 -9.99 11.54
C ALA A 53 -11.61 -9.33 12.93
N GLU A 54 -10.86 -8.26 13.21
CA GLU A 54 -10.94 -7.52 14.47
C GLU A 54 -11.96 -6.37 14.44
N ALA A 55 -12.62 -6.18 13.29
CA ALA A 55 -13.57 -5.09 13.02
C ALA A 55 -13.02 -3.71 13.43
N ILE A 56 -11.74 -3.45 13.19
CA ILE A 56 -11.03 -2.28 13.74
C ILE A 56 -11.63 -0.97 13.24
N THR A 57 -11.95 -0.91 11.95
CA THR A 57 -12.49 0.29 11.29
C THR A 57 -13.93 0.60 11.71
N VAL A 58 -14.65 -0.40 12.22
CA VAL A 58 -16.06 -0.28 12.64
C VAL A 58 -16.19 -0.08 14.15
N ARG A 59 -15.42 -0.84 14.95
CA ARG A 59 -15.53 -0.86 16.41
C ARG A 59 -14.82 0.31 17.09
N LEU A 60 -13.72 0.80 16.51
CA LEU A 60 -12.91 1.84 17.13
C LEU A 60 -13.27 3.23 16.63
N THR A 61 -13.15 4.23 17.50
CA THR A 61 -13.26 5.64 17.08
C THR A 61 -12.09 6.01 16.15
N PRO A 62 -12.23 7.03 15.28
CA PRO A 62 -11.14 7.46 14.39
C PRO A 62 -9.83 7.73 15.13
N ALA A 63 -9.88 8.41 16.28
CA ALA A 63 -8.70 8.67 17.10
C ALA A 63 -8.04 7.37 17.62
N ALA A 64 -8.83 6.37 18.02
CA ALA A 64 -8.32 5.08 18.45
C ALA A 64 -7.73 4.28 17.27
N GLN A 65 -8.32 4.36 16.07
CA GLN A 65 -7.76 3.75 14.86
C GLN A 65 -6.39 4.34 14.51
N VAL A 66 -6.26 5.67 14.59
CA VAL A 66 -4.96 6.35 14.43
C VAL A 66 -3.98 5.88 15.52
N GLY A 67 -4.43 5.76 16.76
CA GLY A 67 -3.62 5.22 17.86
C GLY A 67 -3.06 3.82 17.55
N VAL A 68 -3.85 2.94 16.93
CA VAL A 68 -3.43 1.61 16.50
C VAL A 68 -2.36 1.70 15.40
N ALA A 69 -2.57 2.53 14.38
CA ALA A 69 -1.59 2.70 13.31
C ALA A 69 -0.25 3.24 13.84
N LEU A 70 -0.29 4.21 14.77
CA LEU A 70 0.91 4.73 15.42
C LEU A 70 1.59 3.69 16.30
N GLU A 71 0.84 2.80 16.94
CA GLU A 71 1.41 1.72 17.74
C GLU A 71 2.15 0.69 16.88
N LEU A 72 1.66 0.42 15.67
CA LEU A 72 2.36 -0.39 14.67
C LEU A 72 3.71 0.23 14.26
N LEU A 73 3.78 1.56 14.11
CA LEU A 73 5.02 2.27 13.81
C LEU A 73 6.07 2.18 14.91
N ARG A 74 5.65 1.95 16.16
CA ARG A 74 6.55 1.80 17.32
C ARG A 74 7.16 0.42 17.43
N GLN A 75 6.57 -0.60 16.80
CA GLN A 75 7.07 -1.97 16.87
C GLN A 75 8.45 -2.12 16.21
N ASP A 76 9.22 -3.13 16.63
CA ASP A 76 10.61 -3.28 16.22
C ASP A 76 10.76 -3.69 14.74
N HIS A 77 9.90 -4.59 14.26
CA HIS A 77 10.06 -5.19 12.94
C HIS A 77 9.58 -4.24 11.84
N ALA A 78 10.32 -4.21 10.74
CA ALA A 78 10.01 -3.36 9.58
C ALA A 78 8.60 -3.61 9.03
N GLU A 79 8.13 -4.85 9.05
CA GLU A 79 6.81 -5.21 8.53
C GLU A 79 5.66 -4.68 9.39
N ASP A 80 5.84 -4.59 10.71
CA ASP A 80 4.84 -3.99 11.60
C ASP A 80 4.73 -2.48 11.31
N LYS A 81 5.87 -1.80 11.17
CA LYS A 81 5.91 -0.39 10.79
C LYS A 81 5.24 -0.15 9.44
N LEU A 82 5.56 -0.99 8.45
CA LEU A 82 4.95 -0.90 7.12
C LEU A 82 3.44 -1.16 7.16
N ALA A 83 2.97 -2.10 7.98
CA ALA A 83 1.53 -2.30 8.20
C ALA A 83 0.85 -1.05 8.78
N GLY A 84 1.51 -0.33 9.71
CA GLY A 84 1.03 0.95 10.22
C GLY A 84 0.91 2.03 9.14
N ILE A 85 1.91 2.14 8.26
CA ILE A 85 1.88 3.06 7.10
C ILE A 85 0.73 2.71 6.16
N LEU A 86 0.57 1.42 5.83
CA LEU A 86 -0.48 0.95 4.94
C LEU A 86 -1.87 1.17 5.54
N MET A 87 -2.05 0.97 6.86
CA MET A 87 -3.31 1.28 7.54
C MET A 87 -3.67 2.77 7.39
N LEU A 88 -2.70 3.67 7.57
CA LEU A 88 -2.91 5.10 7.36
C LEU A 88 -3.30 5.39 5.91
N GLN A 89 -2.54 4.87 4.95
CA GLN A 89 -2.71 5.16 3.52
C GLN A 89 -3.97 4.56 2.92
N GLU A 90 -4.29 3.31 3.24
CA GLU A 90 -5.31 2.52 2.54
C GLU A 90 -6.65 2.50 3.27
N ALA A 91 -6.68 2.77 4.59
CA ALA A 91 -7.91 2.79 5.39
C ALA A 91 -8.23 4.17 5.97
N LEU A 92 -7.30 4.78 6.72
CA LEU A 92 -7.64 5.93 7.57
C LEU A 92 -7.70 7.26 6.81
N ILE A 93 -6.76 7.53 5.90
CA ILE A 93 -6.78 8.73 5.07
C ILE A 93 -8.00 8.74 4.13
N PRO A 94 -8.31 7.65 3.38
CA PRO A 94 -9.50 7.59 2.54
C PRO A 94 -10.81 7.76 3.32
N ALA A 95 -10.87 7.27 4.57
CA ALA A 95 -12.03 7.41 5.44
C ALA A 95 -12.16 8.80 6.11
N GLY A 96 -11.21 9.71 5.89
CA GLY A 96 -11.19 11.03 6.54
C GLY A 96 -10.88 10.98 8.04
N ALA A 97 -10.35 9.85 8.54
CA ALA A 97 -9.99 9.68 9.95
C ALA A 97 -8.70 10.43 10.33
N VAL A 98 -7.91 10.87 9.34
CA VAL A 98 -6.69 11.65 9.52
C VAL A 98 -6.81 12.98 8.77
N ASP A 99 -6.80 14.09 9.51
CA ASP A 99 -6.66 15.43 8.94
C ASP A 99 -5.18 15.71 8.64
N TRP A 100 -4.69 15.13 7.54
CA TRP A 100 -3.29 15.24 7.14
C TRP A 100 -2.91 16.67 6.76
N GLN A 101 -3.87 17.48 6.29
CA GLN A 101 -3.63 18.89 5.99
C GLN A 101 -3.25 19.65 7.24
N ARG A 102 -4.01 19.46 8.33
CA ARG A 102 -3.67 20.05 9.64
C ARG A 102 -2.38 19.48 10.24
N ASN A 103 -2.15 18.17 10.09
CA ASN A 103 -1.09 17.46 10.82
C ASN A 103 0.29 17.58 10.17
N LEU A 104 0.36 17.84 8.87
CA LEU A 104 1.63 18.06 8.19
C LEU A 104 2.04 19.53 8.28
N PRO A 105 3.33 19.83 8.53
CA PRO A 105 3.82 21.19 8.44
C PRO A 105 3.55 21.70 7.03
N HIS A 106 2.83 22.82 6.95
CA HIS A 106 2.67 23.52 5.69
C HIS A 106 4.04 24.09 5.34
N SER A 107 4.63 23.68 4.21
CA SER A 107 5.85 24.34 3.75
C SER A 107 5.50 25.80 3.45
N PRO A 108 6.11 26.79 4.11
CA PRO A 108 5.73 28.18 3.94
C PRO A 108 6.08 28.77 2.55
N HIS A 109 6.68 28.00 1.63
CA HIS A 109 7.16 28.53 0.37
C HIS A 109 6.93 27.61 -0.82
N TYR A 110 5.76 27.76 -1.43
CA TYR A 110 5.63 27.90 -2.89
C TYR A 110 4.55 28.96 -3.12
N SER A 111 4.83 30.21 -2.73
CA SER A 111 4.07 31.33 -3.28
C SER A 111 4.47 31.39 -4.75
N THR A 112 3.61 30.87 -5.62
CA THR A 112 3.58 31.31 -7.01
C THR A 112 3.33 32.79 -6.90
N THR A 113 4.39 33.60 -6.99
CA THR A 113 4.21 35.02 -7.25
C THR A 113 3.43 35.08 -8.55
N ASP A 114 2.17 35.47 -8.47
CA ASP A 114 1.38 35.92 -9.61
C ASP A 114 2.22 36.99 -10.31
N THR A 115 2.86 36.63 -11.42
CA THR A 115 3.27 37.63 -12.39
C THR A 115 2.00 38.12 -13.06
N SER A 116 1.31 39.05 -12.39
CA SER A 116 0.36 39.95 -13.01
C SER A 116 1.13 40.87 -13.95
N THR A 117 1.58 40.35 -15.09
CA THR A 117 2.03 41.18 -16.21
C THR A 117 0.80 41.54 -17.01
N THR A 118 0.41 42.81 -16.89
CA THR A 118 -0.55 43.49 -17.74
C THR A 118 -0.21 43.25 -19.21
N GLY A 119 -1.07 42.55 -19.95
CA GLY A 119 -0.88 42.26 -21.37
C GLY A 119 -2.12 41.63 -22.00
N THR A 120 -2.83 42.44 -22.76
CA THR A 120 -3.95 42.17 -23.68
C THR A 120 -3.88 40.81 -24.43
N PRO A 121 -5.01 40.13 -24.69
CA PRO A 121 -5.00 38.75 -25.16
C PRO A 121 -4.66 38.66 -26.66
N ALA A 122 -3.58 37.96 -26.98
CA ALA A 122 -3.34 37.48 -28.34
C ALA A 122 -3.80 36.01 -28.42
N THR A 123 -4.82 35.79 -29.24
CA THR A 123 -5.34 34.50 -29.67
C THR A 123 -4.20 33.69 -30.29
N GLY A 124 -3.70 32.69 -29.56
CA GLY A 124 -2.60 31.84 -30.00
C GLY A 124 -2.82 30.41 -29.52
N SER A 125 -3.32 29.57 -30.43
CA SER A 125 -3.28 28.12 -30.31
C SER A 125 -1.82 27.69 -30.11
N VAL A 126 -1.48 27.20 -28.92
CA VAL A 126 -0.17 26.61 -28.63
C VAL A 126 -0.37 25.15 -28.23
N SER A 127 0.12 24.32 -29.13
CA SER A 127 0.39 22.89 -29.03
C SER A 127 0.82 22.45 -27.64
N ARG A 128 0.13 21.44 -27.08
CA ARG A 128 0.57 20.74 -25.86
C ARG A 128 1.92 20.06 -26.14
N ARG A 129 3.01 20.71 -25.74
CA ARG A 129 4.31 20.07 -25.52
C ARG A 129 4.84 20.40 -24.14
N SER A 130 5.47 19.37 -23.54
CA SER A 130 6.27 19.37 -22.32
C SER A 130 5.45 19.33 -21.02
N THR A 131 5.76 18.48 -20.05
CA THR A 131 7.11 18.21 -19.52
C THR A 131 7.41 16.73 -19.30
N ARG A 132 8.44 16.23 -20.00
CA ARG A 132 9.35 15.22 -19.44
C ARG A 132 10.19 15.91 -18.38
N LEU A 133 9.91 15.63 -17.12
CA LEU A 133 10.73 16.06 -16.00
C LEU A 133 10.98 14.85 -15.12
N TYR A 134 11.91 13.98 -15.53
CA TYR A 134 12.75 13.16 -14.66
C TYR A 134 13.95 12.70 -15.49
N GLY A 135 14.92 13.61 -15.62
CA GLY A 135 16.29 13.26 -16.00
C GLY A 135 17.05 12.73 -14.78
N LEU A 136 16.59 11.63 -14.17
CA LEU A 136 17.49 10.75 -13.44
C LEU A 136 17.80 9.59 -14.38
N LYS A 137 19.05 9.48 -14.82
CA LYS A 137 19.54 8.23 -15.38
C LYS A 137 19.32 7.17 -14.28
N ALA A 138 18.35 6.28 -14.49
CA ALA A 138 18.18 5.06 -13.71
C ALA A 138 19.34 4.11 -14.04
N SER A 139 20.55 4.47 -13.60
CA SER A 139 21.74 3.63 -13.69
C SER A 139 21.87 2.84 -12.38
N HIS A 140 20.84 2.08 -12.05
CA HIS A 140 20.84 0.89 -11.18
C HIS A 140 19.40 0.41 -11.09
N ALA A 141 19.02 -0.53 -11.96
CA ALA A 141 17.83 -1.34 -11.69
C ALA A 141 18.06 -2.07 -10.36
N PRO A 142 17.10 -2.08 -9.42
CA PRO A 142 17.22 -2.90 -8.23
C PRO A 142 17.42 -4.34 -8.67
N ALA A 143 18.37 -5.04 -8.02
CA ALA A 143 18.63 -6.44 -8.29
C ALA A 143 17.30 -7.23 -8.18
N PRO A 144 17.01 -8.14 -9.12
CA PRO A 144 15.79 -8.92 -9.09
C PRO A 144 15.67 -9.65 -7.75
N TYR A 145 14.44 -9.78 -7.24
CA TYR A 145 14.19 -10.57 -6.04
C TYR A 145 14.84 -11.95 -6.20
N PRO A 146 15.26 -12.60 -5.10
CA PRO A 146 15.98 -13.88 -5.15
C PRO A 146 15.19 -15.07 -5.77
N ASN A 147 13.97 -14.82 -6.26
CA ASN A 147 13.12 -15.78 -6.97
C ASN A 147 12.75 -15.31 -8.40
N GLY A 148 13.47 -14.33 -8.97
CA GLY A 148 13.30 -13.89 -10.37
C GLY A 148 12.08 -13.01 -10.66
N ALA A 149 11.25 -12.68 -9.65
CA ALA A 149 10.14 -11.76 -9.84
C ALA A 149 10.67 -10.34 -10.01
N THR A 150 10.30 -9.68 -11.11
CA THR A 150 10.42 -8.22 -11.27
C THR A 150 9.22 -7.53 -10.61
N PRO A 151 9.38 -6.30 -10.09
CA PRO A 151 8.24 -5.52 -9.63
C PRO A 151 7.31 -5.27 -10.83
N ALA A 152 6.06 -5.68 -10.72
CA ALA A 152 5.05 -5.43 -11.74
C ALA A 152 4.92 -3.91 -11.93
N THR A 153 5.13 -3.45 -13.16
CA THR A 153 4.77 -2.10 -13.59
C THR A 153 3.25 -1.93 -13.49
N CYS A 154 2.81 -0.80 -12.98
CA CYS A 154 1.41 -0.43 -12.72
C CYS A 154 0.62 -0.20 -14.04
N GLY A 155 0.57 -1.21 -14.90
CA GLY A 155 -0.12 -1.16 -16.20
C GLY A 155 -0.52 -2.53 -16.76
N ASP A 156 -0.03 -3.64 -16.21
CA ASP A 156 -0.27 -4.98 -16.80
C ASP A 156 -1.46 -5.75 -16.18
N ALA A 157 -2.00 -5.28 -15.05
CA ALA A 157 -3.09 -5.97 -14.34
C ALA A 157 -4.47 -5.86 -15.04
N GLU A 158 -4.65 -4.90 -15.95
CA GLU A 158 -5.96 -4.62 -16.55
C GLU A 158 -6.27 -5.47 -17.81
N ARG A 159 -5.31 -6.28 -18.30
CA ARG A 159 -5.46 -7.03 -19.55
C ARG A 159 -5.77 -8.52 -19.41
N GLN A 160 -5.70 -9.07 -18.20
CA GLN A 160 -5.91 -10.51 -17.96
C GLN A 160 -7.30 -10.88 -17.43
N ALA A 161 -8.14 -9.92 -17.03
CA ALA A 161 -9.49 -10.20 -16.52
C ALA A 161 -10.55 -10.49 -17.62
N SER A 162 -10.24 -10.32 -18.91
CA SER A 162 -11.25 -10.42 -19.99
C SER A 162 -11.28 -11.76 -20.75
N ARG A 163 -10.60 -12.80 -20.28
CA ARG A 163 -10.58 -14.12 -20.97
C ARG A 163 -10.68 -15.28 -20.01
N SER A 164 -11.83 -15.49 -19.36
CA SER A 164 -12.22 -16.79 -18.79
C SER A 164 -13.70 -16.75 -18.36
N SER A 165 -14.63 -16.80 -19.31
CA SER A 165 -16.04 -17.09 -19.03
C SER A 165 -16.75 -17.52 -20.31
N THR A 166 -16.52 -18.76 -20.76
CA THR A 166 -17.38 -19.40 -21.76
C THR A 166 -17.47 -20.90 -21.50
N SER A 167 -18.72 -21.35 -21.26
CA SER A 167 -19.23 -22.74 -21.25
C SER A 167 -18.81 -23.62 -20.06
N GLN A 168 -19.68 -24.41 -19.44
CA GLN A 168 -20.75 -25.19 -20.04
C GLN A 168 -21.81 -25.63 -19.02
N SER A 169 -23.06 -25.63 -19.50
CA SER A 169 -24.28 -26.20 -18.93
C SER A 169 -24.24 -27.74 -18.87
N MET A 170 -24.86 -28.38 -17.87
CA MET A 170 -25.88 -29.42 -18.07
C MET A 170 -26.47 -30.04 -16.76
N ALA A 171 -27.81 -30.09 -16.75
CA ALA A 171 -28.72 -31.16 -16.30
C ALA A 171 -28.76 -31.67 -14.84
N THR A 172 -29.95 -31.51 -14.23
CA THR A 172 -30.56 -32.32 -13.16
C THR A 172 -30.83 -33.77 -13.60
N PRO A 173 -30.98 -34.72 -12.66
CA PRO A 173 -32.35 -35.23 -12.46
C PRO A 173 -32.75 -35.54 -11.00
N THR A 174 -34.05 -35.42 -10.80
CA THR A 174 -34.91 -35.99 -9.76
C THR A 174 -34.73 -37.49 -9.59
N SER A 175 -34.74 -38.00 -8.35
CA SER A 175 -35.19 -39.37 -8.06
C SER A 175 -35.85 -39.48 -6.70
N THR A 176 -37.03 -40.08 -6.73
CA THR A 176 -37.97 -40.42 -5.66
C THR A 176 -37.78 -41.89 -5.24
N ALA A 177 -38.30 -42.25 -4.06
CA ALA A 177 -38.51 -43.61 -3.50
C ALA A 177 -37.26 -44.25 -2.83
N SER A 178 -37.35 -44.89 -1.66
CA SER A 178 -38.48 -45.52 -0.94
C SER A 178 -38.40 -45.32 0.57
#